data_AF-H2J8V2-F1
#
_entry.id   AF-H2J8V2-F1
#
_cell.length_a   1.000
_cell.length_b   1.000
_cell.length_c   1.000
_cell.angle_alpha   90.00
_cell.angle_beta   90.00
_cell.angle_gamma   90.00
#
_symmetry.space_group_name_H-M   'P 1'
#
loop_
_entity.id
_entity.type
_entity.pdbx_description
1 polymer ?
#
loop_
_entity_poly.entity_id
_entity_poly.type
_entity_poly.pdbx_seq_one_letter_code
_entity_poly.pdbx_strand_id
1 'polypeptide(L)'
;MKLVYICSLYAGNIQENIKFARAACRHAIEKNCAPIAVHLLYPQLLDDAIPAEREHGIRMGLWVLAVCDELWVCGERISQGMNYEIEEAKRLGIPIKTISAEQVEGGISMKQYGIWARRSSASVCGHAEAWLKRDGEPMTFNTYEEADAEARKLIQDMRTPNVSYFAKEIQTELEEAPASSMKLQY
;
A
#
# COMPACT_ATOMS: atom_id res chain seq x y z
N MET A 1 -13.79 9.64 -10.53
CA MET A 1 -12.74 9.37 -9.52
C MET A 1 -12.49 10.68 -8.78
N LYS A 2 -12.39 10.64 -7.45
CA LYS A 2 -12.15 11.84 -6.63
C LYS A 2 -10.66 12.03 -6.34
N LEU A 3 -10.19 13.27 -6.36
CA LEU A 3 -8.87 13.65 -5.88
C LEU A 3 -8.93 13.88 -4.36
N VAL A 4 -8.16 13.11 -3.61
CA VAL A 4 -8.22 13.10 -2.15
C VAL A 4 -6.88 13.54 -1.58
N TYR A 5 -6.89 14.57 -0.74
CA TYR A 5 -5.71 14.98 0.02
C TYR A 5 -5.59 14.12 1.28
N ILE A 6 -4.46 13.45 1.46
CA ILE A 6 -4.16 12.62 2.63
C ILE A 6 -3.40 13.46 3.66
N CYS A 7 -4.06 13.69 4.79
CA CYS A 7 -3.55 14.40 5.95
C CYS A 7 -3.22 13.39 7.05
N SER A 8 -1.94 13.19 7.33
CA SER A 8 -1.44 12.28 8.37
C SER A 8 -0.17 12.83 9.00
N LEU A 9 0.26 12.26 10.13
CA LEU A 9 1.54 12.62 10.73
C LEU A 9 2.70 12.36 9.77
N TYR A 10 3.70 13.24 9.83
CA TYR A 10 5.00 13.06 9.19
C TYR A 10 6.14 13.08 10.22
N ALA A 11 6.24 14.15 11.01
CA ALA A 11 7.28 14.32 12.03
C ALA A 11 7.14 13.37 13.24
N GLY A 12 8.24 13.20 13.99
CA GLY A 12 8.32 12.26 15.12
C GLY A 12 8.95 10.94 14.68
N ASN A 13 8.21 9.82 14.78
CA ASN A 13 8.65 8.54 14.23
C ASN A 13 8.44 8.53 12.70
N ILE A 14 9.34 9.20 11.97
CA ILE A 14 9.20 9.45 10.53
C ILE A 14 9.01 8.16 9.73
N GLN A 15 9.74 7.08 10.05
CA GLN A 15 9.66 5.83 9.29
C GLN A 15 8.26 5.18 9.41
N GLU A 16 7.73 5.08 10.63
CA GLU A 16 6.38 4.55 10.84
C GLU A 16 5.31 5.46 10.24
N ASN A 17 5.48 6.78 10.36
CA ASN A 17 4.56 7.75 9.77
C ASN A 17 4.53 7.68 8.24
N ILE A 18 5.69 7.52 7.58
CA ILE A 18 5.75 7.31 6.13
C ILE A 18 5.03 6.03 5.74
N LYS A 19 5.25 4.94 6.48
CA LYS A 19 4.57 3.66 6.25
C LYS A 19 3.05 3.81 6.38
N PHE A 20 2.59 4.49 7.43
CA PHE A 20 1.17 4.77 7.66
C PHE A 20 0.56 5.64 6.55
N ALA A 21 1.21 6.75 6.17
CA ALA A 21 0.75 7.62 5.09
C ALA A 21 0.63 6.88 3.75
N ARG A 22 1.58 5.98 3.46
CA ARG A 22 1.50 5.10 2.26
C ARG A 22 0.33 4.13 2.34
N ALA A 23 0.05 3.56 3.52
CA ALA A 23 -1.13 2.72 3.74
C ALA A 23 -2.43 3.52 3.55
N ALA A 24 -2.51 4.75 4.07
CA ALA A 24 -3.66 5.63 3.88
C ALA A 24 -3.88 5.97 2.39
N CYS A 25 -2.81 6.20 1.62
CA CYS A 25 -2.91 6.37 0.18
C CYS A 25 -3.48 5.12 -0.51
N ARG A 26 -3.00 3.92 -0.14
CA ARG A 26 -3.52 2.65 -0.68
C ARG A 26 -5.01 2.46 -0.35
N HIS A 27 -5.40 2.75 0.89
CA HIS A 27 -6.80 2.71 1.30
C HIS A 27 -7.70 3.62 0.44
N ALA A 28 -7.21 4.80 0.05
CA ALA A 28 -7.92 5.68 -0.88
C ALA A 28 -7.99 5.10 -2.30
N ILE A 29 -6.92 4.49 -2.79
CA ILE A 29 -6.87 3.82 -4.11
C ILE A 29 -7.90 2.69 -4.17
N GLU A 30 -7.99 1.86 -3.13
CA GLU A 30 -8.98 0.77 -3.03
C GLU A 30 -10.42 1.28 -3.06
N LYS A 31 -10.65 2.52 -2.61
CA LYS A 31 -11.94 3.22 -2.69
C LYS A 31 -12.12 4.00 -4.01
N ASN A 32 -11.35 3.69 -5.05
CA ASN A 32 -11.42 4.32 -6.37
C ASN A 32 -11.21 5.85 -6.31
N CYS A 33 -10.28 6.30 -5.46
CA CYS A 33 -9.83 7.68 -5.34
C CYS A 33 -8.37 7.82 -5.80
N ALA A 34 -8.00 9.03 -6.24
CA ALA A 34 -6.62 9.40 -6.52
C ALA A 34 -6.05 10.15 -5.30
N PRO A 35 -5.15 9.55 -4.50
CA PRO A 35 -4.61 10.20 -3.31
C PRO A 35 -3.43 11.14 -3.64
N ILE A 36 -3.32 12.23 -2.87
CA ILE A 36 -2.13 13.07 -2.79
C ILE A 36 -1.71 13.20 -1.33
N ALA A 37 -0.46 12.85 -1.02
CA ALA A 37 0.17 13.05 0.28
C ALA A 37 1.45 13.90 0.11
N VAL A 38 1.32 15.22 0.07
CA VAL A 38 2.46 16.12 -0.20
C VAL A 38 3.56 16.04 0.86
N HIS A 39 3.22 15.64 2.08
CA HIS A 39 4.17 15.44 3.17
C HIS A 39 5.06 14.20 2.95
N LEU A 40 4.77 13.35 1.95
CA LEU A 40 5.71 12.33 1.48
C LEU A 40 6.67 12.86 0.41
N LEU A 41 6.35 13.99 -0.24
CA LEU A 41 7.13 14.55 -1.35
C LEU A 41 8.04 15.70 -0.89
N TYR A 42 7.45 16.74 -0.31
CA TYR A 42 8.19 17.99 -0.03
C TYR A 42 9.34 17.83 0.97
N PRO A 43 9.26 16.97 2.00
CA PRO A 43 10.42 16.73 2.87
C PRO A 43 11.62 16.03 2.18
N GLN A 44 11.47 15.56 0.94
CA GLN A 44 12.59 15.09 0.12
C GLN A 44 13.28 16.23 -0.64
N LEU A 45 12.64 17.40 -0.70
CA LEU A 45 13.08 18.59 -1.44
C LEU A 45 13.42 19.76 -0.50
N LEU A 46 12.88 19.74 0.72
CA LEU A 46 12.98 20.77 1.75
C LEU A 46 13.39 20.14 3.08
N ASP A 47 14.07 20.90 3.92
CA ASP A 47 14.44 20.50 5.28
C ASP A 47 13.38 20.95 6.30
N ASP A 48 12.60 19.99 6.80
CA ASP A 48 11.54 20.23 7.78
C ASP A 48 12.08 20.69 9.15
N ALA A 49 13.39 20.57 9.40
CA ALA A 49 14.06 21.12 10.59
C ALA A 49 14.33 22.63 10.46
N ILE A 50 14.28 23.20 9.26
CA ILE A 50 14.41 24.64 9.02
C ILE A 50 12.99 25.27 9.02
N PRO A 51 12.65 26.12 10.00
CA PRO A 51 11.27 26.63 10.14
C PRO A 51 10.72 27.33 8.89
N ALA A 52 11.56 28.08 8.17
CA ALA A 52 11.16 28.77 6.94
C ALA A 52 10.85 27.81 5.79
N GLU A 53 11.61 26.71 5.66
CA GLU A 53 11.37 25.69 4.64
C GLU A 53 10.15 24.84 5.00
N ARG A 54 9.99 24.46 6.27
CA ARG A 54 8.77 23.83 6.81
C ARG A 54 7.53 24.65 6.48
N GLU A 55 7.54 25.95 6.76
CA GLU A 55 6.42 26.85 6.45
C GLU A 55 6.17 26.93 4.93
N HIS A 56 7.22 26.94 4.11
CA HIS A 56 7.10 26.90 2.67
C HIS A 56 6.44 25.60 2.19
N GLY A 57 6.86 24.45 2.72
CA GLY A 57 6.26 23.14 2.46
C GLY A 57 4.78 23.07 2.83
N ILE A 58 4.40 23.59 4.01
CA ILE A 58 3.00 23.66 4.44
C ILE A 58 2.19 24.51 3.45
N ARG A 59 2.65 25.72 3.10
CA ARG A 59 1.93 26.59 2.15
C ARG A 59 1.74 25.93 0.79
N MET A 60 2.77 25.31 0.23
CA MET A 60 2.64 24.55 -1.02
C MET A 60 1.62 23.41 -0.90
N GLY A 61 1.61 22.72 0.24
CA GLY A 61 0.60 21.70 0.54
C GLY A 61 -0.82 22.25 0.52
N LEU A 62 -1.05 23.43 1.13
CA LEU A 62 -2.36 24.09 1.11
C LEU A 62 -2.82 24.47 -0.31
N TRP A 63 -1.90 24.89 -1.20
CA TRP A 63 -2.24 25.14 -2.61
C TRP A 63 -2.69 23.87 -3.33
N VAL A 64 -2.08 22.73 -3.03
CA VAL A 64 -2.49 21.43 -3.59
C VAL A 64 -3.81 20.95 -2.98
N LEU A 65 -4.01 21.16 -1.67
CA LEU A 65 -5.29 20.88 -1.00
C LEU A 65 -6.44 21.65 -1.65
N ALA A 66 -6.22 22.91 -2.03
CA ALA A 66 -7.26 23.76 -2.60
C ALA A 66 -7.88 23.25 -3.93
N VAL A 67 -7.21 22.32 -4.61
CA VAL A 67 -7.72 21.70 -5.85
C VAL A 67 -8.24 20.27 -5.65
N CYS A 68 -8.21 19.76 -4.41
CA CYS A 68 -8.69 18.42 -4.07
C CYS A 68 -10.21 18.42 -3.81
N ASP A 69 -10.85 17.28 -4.09
CA ASP A 69 -12.30 17.09 -3.87
C ASP A 69 -12.62 16.83 -2.40
N GLU A 70 -11.70 16.21 -1.65
CA GLU A 70 -11.87 15.87 -0.23
C GLU A 70 -10.53 15.92 0.51
N LEU A 71 -10.60 16.21 1.82
CA LEU A 71 -9.51 16.04 2.78
C LEU A 71 -9.77 14.79 3.63
N TRP A 72 -8.84 13.83 3.65
CA TRP A 72 -8.90 12.68 4.56
C TRP A 72 -7.87 12.85 5.66
N VAL A 73 -8.36 13.01 6.88
CA VAL A 73 -7.56 13.07 8.11
C VAL A 73 -7.41 11.65 8.63
N CYS A 74 -6.20 11.11 8.52
CA CYS A 74 -5.89 9.72 8.81
C CYS A 74 -5.13 9.57 10.13
N GLY A 75 -5.61 8.66 10.97
CA GLY A 75 -5.03 8.35 12.28
C GLY A 75 -5.65 9.17 13.42
N GLU A 76 -5.15 8.94 14.64
CA GLU A 76 -5.76 9.48 15.87
C GLU A 76 -5.19 10.83 16.31
N ARG A 77 -3.96 11.14 15.90
CA ARG A 77 -3.20 12.28 16.39
C ARG A 77 -3.16 13.39 15.34
N ILE A 78 -3.46 14.61 15.77
CA ILE A 78 -3.42 15.79 14.93
C ILE A 78 -2.20 16.65 15.30
N SER A 79 -1.32 16.89 14.34
CA SER A 79 -0.21 17.83 14.48
C SER A 79 -0.62 19.27 14.15
N GLN A 80 0.23 20.25 14.47
CA GLN A 80 0.02 21.63 14.05
C GLN A 80 -0.05 21.78 12.52
N GLY A 81 0.78 21.03 11.77
CA GLY A 81 0.74 21.01 10.30
C GLY A 81 -0.62 20.52 9.78
N MET A 82 -1.13 19.43 10.34
CA MET A 82 -2.45 18.89 10.01
C MET A 82 -3.57 19.86 10.37
N ASN A 83 -3.47 20.58 11.49
CA ASN A 83 -4.45 21.61 11.83
C ASN A 83 -4.52 22.72 10.77
N TYR A 84 -3.39 23.15 10.20
CA TYR A 84 -3.41 24.12 9.10
C TYR A 84 -4.17 23.58 7.88
N GLU A 85 -3.96 22.31 7.53
CA GLU A 85 -4.68 21.65 6.43
C GLU A 85 -6.19 21.53 6.72
N ILE A 86 -6.56 21.14 7.94
CA ILE A 86 -7.96 21.01 8.37
C ILE A 86 -8.68 22.36 8.35
N GLU A 87 -8.07 23.39 8.90
CA GLU A 87 -8.66 24.73 8.92
C GLU A 87 -8.79 25.31 7.50
N GLU A 88 -7.82 25.05 6.63
CA GLU A 88 -7.89 25.48 5.24
C GLU A 88 -8.99 24.73 4.46
N ALA A 89 -9.13 23.42 4.65
CA ALA A 89 -10.22 22.67 4.05
C ALA A 89 -11.60 23.19 4.51
N LYS A 90 -11.76 23.50 5.80
CA LYS A 90 -12.98 24.14 6.32
C LYS A 90 -13.22 25.49 5.65
N ARG A 91 -12.19 26.33 5.54
CA ARG A 91 -12.28 27.67 4.94
C ARG A 91 -12.70 27.60 3.47
N LEU A 92 -12.23 26.60 2.73
CA LEU A 92 -12.54 26.37 1.32
C LEU A 92 -13.85 25.59 1.08
N GLY A 93 -14.46 25.06 2.14
CA GLY A 93 -15.65 24.21 2.02
C GLY A 93 -15.34 22.81 1.46
N ILE A 94 -14.09 22.37 1.53
CA ILE A 94 -13.67 21.03 1.10
C ILE A 94 -14.18 20.00 2.14
N PRO A 95 -14.94 18.97 1.74
CA PRO A 95 -15.39 17.92 2.64
C PRO A 95 -14.24 17.23 3.36
N ILE A 96 -14.34 17.13 4.69
CA ILE A 96 -13.36 16.48 5.55
C ILE A 96 -13.89 15.13 6.00
N LYS A 97 -13.08 14.07 5.85
CA LYS A 97 -13.36 12.73 6.38
C LYS A 97 -12.29 12.31 7.37
N THR A 98 -12.70 11.70 8.46
CA THR A 98 -11.79 11.07 9.42
C THR A 98 -11.69 9.59 9.10
N ILE A 99 -10.47 9.09 8.93
CA ILE A 99 -10.17 7.68 8.68
C ILE A 99 -9.34 7.17 9.86
N SER A 100 -9.86 6.18 10.58
CA SER A 100 -9.17 5.63 11.75
C SER A 100 -7.94 4.81 11.35
N ALA A 101 -7.02 4.58 12.29
CA ALA A 101 -5.84 3.76 12.03
C ALA A 101 -6.25 2.32 11.65
N GLU A 102 -7.28 1.78 12.30
CA GLU A 102 -7.83 0.46 12.00
C GLU A 102 -8.46 0.38 10.62
N GLN A 103 -9.00 1.47 10.07
CA GLN A 103 -9.50 1.49 8.70
C GLN A 103 -8.36 1.51 7.68
N VAL A 104 -7.28 2.25 7.99
CA VAL A 104 -6.06 2.26 7.18
C VAL A 104 -5.36 0.91 7.22
N GLU A 105 -5.34 0.24 8.38
CA GLU A 105 -4.66 -1.05 8.62
C GLU A 105 -5.52 -2.28 8.30
N GLY A 106 -6.81 -2.22 8.58
CA GLY A 106 -7.78 -3.30 8.36
C GLY A 106 -8.37 -3.34 6.96
N GLY A 107 -8.12 -2.32 6.13
CA GLY A 107 -8.34 -2.38 4.68
C GLY A 107 -7.21 -3.14 3.95
N ILE A 108 -6.12 -3.43 4.64
CA ILE A 108 -4.94 -4.04 4.05
C ILE A 108 -5.20 -5.54 3.81
N SER A 109 -5.77 -5.88 2.67
CA SER A 109 -5.26 -7.06 1.96
C SER A 109 -3.84 -6.67 1.54
N MET A 110 -2.84 -7.01 2.36
CA MET A 110 -1.45 -6.87 1.97
C MET A 110 -1.33 -7.81 0.79
N LYS A 111 -1.37 -7.27 -0.43
CA LYS A 111 -1.08 -8.05 -1.62
C LYS A 111 0.31 -8.62 -1.43
N GLN A 112 0.35 -9.91 -1.10
CA GLN A 112 1.60 -10.63 -1.07
C GLN A 112 1.90 -11.05 -2.49
N TYR A 113 3.16 -10.98 -2.87
CA TYR A 113 3.63 -11.47 -4.15
C TYR A 113 4.51 -12.68 -3.88
N GLY A 114 4.50 -13.63 -4.78
CA GLY A 114 5.38 -14.79 -4.75
C GLY A 114 5.97 -15.06 -6.12
N ILE A 115 6.83 -16.07 -6.17
CA ILE A 115 7.42 -16.53 -7.44
C ILE A 115 6.68 -17.78 -7.89
N TRP A 116 6.02 -17.71 -9.03
CA TRP A 116 5.35 -18.83 -9.68
C TRP A 116 6.34 -19.56 -10.60
N ALA A 117 6.64 -20.81 -10.30
CA ALA A 117 7.48 -21.67 -11.11
C ALA A 117 6.62 -22.51 -12.06
N ARG A 118 6.88 -22.42 -13.35
CA ARG A 118 6.20 -23.20 -14.40
C ARG A 118 7.20 -24.08 -15.12
N ARG A 119 6.97 -25.40 -15.06
CA ARG A 119 7.73 -26.39 -15.84
C ARG A 119 7.11 -26.57 -17.22
N SER A 120 7.96 -26.59 -18.24
CA SER A 120 7.52 -26.83 -19.62
C SER A 120 6.97 -28.24 -19.78
N SER A 121 6.04 -28.42 -20.72
CA SER A 121 5.52 -29.74 -21.12
C SER A 121 6.58 -30.63 -21.76
N ALA A 122 7.71 -30.06 -22.20
CA ALA A 122 8.87 -30.78 -22.73
C ALA A 122 9.74 -31.42 -21.62
N SER A 123 9.39 -31.21 -20.34
CA SER A 123 10.05 -31.86 -19.22
C SER A 123 9.73 -33.35 -19.14
N VAL A 124 10.72 -34.16 -18.75
CA VAL A 124 10.55 -35.61 -18.48
C VAL A 124 9.46 -35.88 -17.42
N CYS A 125 9.29 -34.97 -16.48
CA CYS A 125 8.29 -35.07 -15.41
C CYS A 125 6.93 -34.44 -15.78
N GLY A 126 6.74 -34.04 -17.04
CA GLY A 126 5.53 -33.36 -17.50
C GLY A 126 5.39 -31.91 -17.02
N HIS A 127 4.29 -31.29 -17.44
CA HIS A 127 3.91 -29.92 -17.07
C HIS A 127 3.50 -29.85 -15.59
N ALA A 128 3.96 -28.82 -14.91
CA ALA A 128 3.55 -28.53 -13.54
C ALA A 128 3.78 -27.06 -13.20
N GLU A 129 2.93 -26.53 -12.34
CA GLU A 129 3.01 -25.17 -11.83
C GLU A 129 2.92 -25.17 -10.31
N ALA A 130 3.74 -24.37 -9.65
CA ALA A 130 3.72 -24.25 -8.19
C ALA A 130 4.39 -22.95 -7.75
N TRP A 131 4.05 -22.50 -6.54
CA TRP A 131 4.84 -21.48 -5.84
C TRP A 131 6.24 -22.01 -5.55
N LEU A 132 7.24 -21.16 -5.78
CA LEU A 132 8.59 -21.42 -5.30
C LEU A 132 8.58 -21.33 -3.76
N LYS A 133 9.12 -22.37 -3.13
CA LYS A 133 9.11 -22.50 -1.67
C LYS A 133 10.52 -22.40 -1.11
N ARG A 134 10.64 -21.81 0.09
CA ARG A 134 11.82 -21.86 0.94
C ARG A 134 11.39 -22.44 2.28
N ASP A 135 12.05 -23.49 2.74
CA ASP A 135 11.71 -24.22 3.97
C ASP A 135 10.25 -24.73 4.04
N GLY A 136 9.69 -25.10 2.87
CA GLY A 136 8.34 -25.67 2.75
C GLY A 136 7.23 -24.64 2.50
N GLU A 137 7.50 -23.37 2.75
CA GLU A 137 6.55 -22.26 2.60
C GLU A 137 6.78 -21.46 1.31
N PRO A 138 5.73 -20.95 0.65
CA PRO A 138 5.87 -20.04 -0.48
C PRO A 138 6.77 -18.85 -0.12
N MET A 139 7.72 -18.54 -1.00
CA MET A 139 8.49 -17.31 -0.88
C MET A 139 7.56 -16.12 -1.14
N THR A 140 7.45 -15.23 -0.14
CA THR A 140 6.57 -14.05 -0.20
C THR A 140 7.37 -12.75 -0.21
N PHE A 141 6.81 -11.75 -0.87
CA PHE A 141 7.35 -10.41 -1.04
C PHE A 141 6.24 -9.39 -0.82
N ASN A 142 6.62 -8.20 -0.33
CA ASN A 142 5.66 -7.12 -0.05
C ASN A 142 5.40 -6.25 -1.28
N THR A 143 6.19 -6.41 -2.35
CA THR A 143 6.05 -5.67 -3.61
C THR A 143 6.22 -6.61 -4.79
N TYR A 144 5.61 -6.24 -5.93
CA TYR A 144 5.77 -6.98 -7.17
C TYR A 144 7.22 -6.89 -7.68
N GLU A 145 7.85 -5.72 -7.52
CA GLU A 145 9.20 -5.44 -8.00
C GLU A 145 10.26 -6.30 -7.29
N GLU A 146 10.13 -6.52 -5.98
CA GLU A 146 11.00 -7.44 -5.24
C GLU A 146 10.85 -8.88 -5.74
N ALA A 147 9.61 -9.34 -5.94
CA ALA A 147 9.33 -10.67 -6.47
C ALA A 147 9.86 -10.84 -7.91
N ASP A 148 9.71 -9.82 -8.77
CA ASP A 148 10.17 -9.84 -10.16
C ASP A 148 11.69 -9.83 -10.25
N ALA A 149 12.35 -9.01 -9.44
CA ALA A 149 13.81 -8.98 -9.36
C ALA A 149 14.38 -10.35 -8.95
N GLU A 150 13.76 -11.01 -7.96
CA GLU A 150 14.20 -12.33 -7.52
C GLU A 150 13.88 -13.43 -8.55
N ALA A 151 12.72 -13.39 -9.21
CA ALA A 151 12.39 -14.30 -10.31
C ALA A 151 13.42 -14.20 -11.47
N ARG A 152 13.86 -12.99 -11.82
CA ARG A 152 14.87 -12.78 -12.87
C ARG A 152 16.24 -13.37 -12.51
N LYS A 153 16.66 -13.26 -11.25
CA LYS A 153 17.92 -13.89 -10.79
C LYS A 153 17.87 -15.40 -10.97
N LEU A 154 16.74 -16.03 -10.64
CA LEU A 154 16.56 -17.47 -10.79
C LEU A 154 16.62 -17.94 -12.26
N ILE A 155 16.11 -17.12 -13.18
CA ILE A 155 16.22 -17.38 -14.62
C ILE A 155 17.69 -17.31 -15.08
N GLN A 156 18.45 -16.32 -14.61
CA GLN A 156 19.86 -16.13 -14.96
C GLN A 156 20.78 -17.25 -14.41
N ASP A 157 20.43 -17.81 -13.26
CA ASP A 157 21.23 -18.87 -12.62
C ASP A 157 21.18 -20.22 -13.37
N MET A 158 20.35 -20.37 -14.42
CA MET A 158 20.24 -21.50 -15.36
C MET A 158 20.21 -22.91 -14.75
N ARG A 159 19.86 -23.06 -13.47
CA ARG A 159 19.92 -24.36 -12.77
C ARG A 159 18.92 -25.40 -13.28
N THR A 160 17.85 -24.98 -13.96
CA THR A 160 16.83 -25.88 -14.51
C THR A 160 16.34 -25.39 -15.89
N PRO A 161 16.86 -25.92 -17.01
CA PRO A 161 16.60 -25.42 -18.37
C PRO A 161 15.13 -25.38 -18.81
N ASN A 162 14.27 -26.12 -18.11
CA ASN A 162 12.86 -26.31 -18.46
C ASN A 162 11.88 -25.66 -17.47
N VAL A 163 12.35 -24.75 -16.62
CA VAL A 163 11.52 -24.06 -15.62
C VAL A 163 11.61 -22.55 -15.84
N SER A 164 10.45 -21.91 -15.96
CA SER A 164 10.33 -20.46 -15.99
C SER A 164 9.78 -19.95 -14.66
N TYR A 165 10.27 -18.79 -14.21
CA TYR A 165 9.86 -18.16 -12.96
C TYR A 165 9.18 -16.81 -13.25
N PHE A 166 8.07 -16.54 -12.57
CA PHE A 166 7.30 -15.30 -12.76
C PHE A 166 6.89 -14.73 -11.41
N ALA A 167 6.95 -13.40 -11.24
CA ALA A 167 6.28 -12.77 -10.11
C ALA A 167 4.76 -12.85 -10.28
N LYS A 168 4.03 -13.21 -9.21
CA LYS A 168 2.58 -13.29 -9.21
C LYS A 168 2.02 -12.88 -7.86
N GLU A 169 0.89 -12.20 -7.85
CA GLU A 169 0.13 -11.90 -6.62
C GLU A 169 -0.39 -13.21 -6.01
N ILE A 170 -0.10 -13.42 -4.73
CA ILE A 170 -0.67 -14.47 -3.90
C ILE A 170 -2.06 -13.97 -3.50
N GLN A 171 -3.08 -14.56 -4.12
CA GLN A 171 -4.45 -14.36 -3.68
C GLN A 171 -4.61 -15.12 -2.36
N THR A 172 -4.71 -14.39 -1.26
CA THR A 172 -5.21 -14.96 -0.01
C THR A 172 -6.69 -15.19 -0.23
N GLU A 173 -7.09 -16.44 -0.48
CA GLU A 173 -8.49 -16.82 -0.32
C GLU A 173 -8.87 -16.47 1.12
N LEU A 174 -9.74 -15.48 1.30
CA LEU A 174 -10.52 -15.39 2.53
C LEU A 174 -11.24 -16.73 2.63
N GLU A 175 -10.87 -17.57 3.61
CA GLU A 175 -11.63 -18.76 3.93
C GLU A 175 -13.09 -18.32 4.13
N GLU A 176 -13.94 -18.63 3.15
CA GLU A 176 -15.37 -18.63 3.38
C GLU A 176 -15.60 -19.65 4.50
N ALA A 177 -16.00 -19.15 5.67
CA ALA A 177 -16.31 -19.97 6.83
C ALA A 177 -17.18 -21.16 6.38
N PRO A 178 -16.87 -22.40 6.79
CA PRO A 178 -17.59 -23.56 6.30
C PRO A 178 -19.07 -23.39 6.64
N ALA A 179 -19.91 -23.37 5.61
CA ALA A 179 -21.35 -23.42 5.76
C ALA A 179 -21.69 -24.64 6.62
N SER A 180 -22.09 -24.38 7.87
CA SER A 180 -22.54 -25.36 8.83
C SER A 180 -23.74 -26.10 8.23
N SER A 181 -23.46 -27.26 7.62
CA SER A 181 -24.48 -28.22 7.26
C SER A 181 -24.84 -29.01 8.51
N MET A 182 -25.55 -28.35 9.43
CA MET A 182 -26.32 -29.03 10.46
C MET A 182 -27.44 -29.79 9.76
N LYS A 183 -27.22 -31.08 9.50
CA LYS A 183 -28.29 -32.03 9.21
C LYS A 183 -29.14 -32.15 10.47
N LEU A 184 -30.34 -31.55 10.44
CA LEU A 184 -31.42 -31.94 11.34
C LEU A 184 -31.87 -33.35 10.94
N GLN A 185 -31.55 -34.34 11.78
CA GLN A 185 -32.31 -35.58 11.87
C GLN A 185 -33.22 -35.42 13.09
N TYR A 186 -34.53 -35.31 12.85
CA TYR A 186 -35.57 -36.29 13.21
C TYR A 186 -36.92 -35.81 12.66
#